data_AF-A0A9D1LZC8-F1
#
_entry.id   AF-A0A9D1LZC8-F1
#
_cell.length_a   1.000
_cell.length_b   1.000
_cell.length_c   1.000
_cell.angle_alpha   90.00
_cell.angle_beta   90.00
_cell.angle_gamma   90.00
#
_symmetry.space_group_name_H-M   'P 1'
#
loop_
_entity.id
_entity.type
_entity.pdbx_description
1 polymer ?
#
loop_
_entity_poly.entity_id
_entity_poly.type
_entity_poly.pdbx_seq_one_letter_code
_entity_poly.pdbx_strand_id
1 'polypeptide(L)' 'MSLKDKLFGSRLFAVGKRKYKKADGSTITVTKDIRYTVKDGSSTIHMYSLDDVEHYCARYGYNPIP' A
#
# COMPACT_ATOMS: atom_id res chain seq x y z
N MET A 1 -17.99 -5.69 -2.03
CA MET A 1 -18.20 -4.47 -1.22
C MET A 1 -17.00 -3.55 -1.44
N SER A 2 -17.13 -2.43 -2.17
CA SER A 2 -15.97 -1.58 -2.49
C SER A 2 -15.64 -0.65 -1.31
N LEU A 3 -14.48 -0.79 -0.69
CA LEU A 3 -13.97 0.12 0.34
C LEU A 3 -13.60 1.46 -0.31
N LYS A 4 -14.52 2.45 -0.28
CA LYS A 4 -14.21 3.82 -0.70
C LYS A 4 -13.31 4.46 0.36
N ASP A 5 -12.12 4.91 -0.05
CA ASP A 5 -11.25 5.68 0.81
C ASP A 5 -11.86 7.06 1.11
N LYS A 6 -12.31 7.26 2.35
CA LYS A 6 -12.92 8.52 2.78
C LYS A 6 -11.88 9.62 3.11
N LEU A 7 -10.60 9.28 3.25
CA LEU A 7 -9.52 10.20 3.64
C LEU A 7 -8.85 10.88 2.43
N PHE A 8 -8.68 10.15 1.34
CA PHE A 8 -7.96 10.57 0.13
C PHE A 8 -8.83 10.60 -1.15
N GLY A 9 -10.14 10.31 -1.04
CA GLY A 9 -11.10 10.41 -2.14
C GLY A 9 -11.27 9.12 -2.95
N SER A 10 -12.03 9.18 -4.05
CA SER A 10 -12.49 8.02 -4.84
C SER A 10 -11.40 7.17 -5.50
N ARG A 11 -10.11 7.55 -5.38
CA ARG A 11 -8.99 6.72 -5.87
C ARG A 11 -8.69 5.62 -4.85
N LEU A 12 -9.18 4.43 -5.14
CA LEU A 12 -8.92 3.19 -4.39
C LEU A 12 -7.42 2.94 -4.12
N PHE A 13 -6.53 3.43 -5.00
CA PHE A 13 -5.09 3.13 -4.99
C PHE A 13 -4.16 4.33 -4.71
N ALA A 14 -4.64 5.42 -4.10
CA ALA A 14 -3.77 6.56 -3.83
C ALA A 14 -2.89 6.32 -2.58
N VAL A 15 -1.58 6.19 -2.76
CA VAL A 15 -0.57 6.53 -1.74
C VAL A 15 -0.63 8.03 -1.55
N GLY A 16 -0.69 8.51 -0.30
CA GLY A 16 -0.96 9.91 -0.04
C GLY A 16 -0.42 10.39 1.29
N LYS A 17 0.01 11.65 1.31
CA LYS A 17 0.46 12.34 2.53
C LYS A 17 -0.36 13.61 2.69
N ARG A 18 -1.01 13.78 3.84
CA ARG A 18 -1.77 14.98 4.17
C ARG A 18 -1.36 15.51 5.53
N LYS A 19 -1.12 16.83 5.60
CA LYS A 19 -0.81 17.53 6.85
C LYS A 19 -2.10 18.07 7.47
N TYR A 20 -2.20 18.01 8.79
CA TYR A 20 -3.28 18.58 9.57
C TYR A 20 -2.70 19.42 10.69
N LYS A 21 -3.42 20.47 11.09
CA LYS A 21 -3.04 21.32 12.22
C LYS A 21 -3.88 20.91 13.43
N LYS A 22 -3.22 20.64 14.55
CA LYS A 22 -3.85 20.42 15.86
C LYS A 22 -4.38 21.75 16.41
N ALA A 23 -5.28 21.66 17.39
CA ALA A 23 -5.81 22.83 18.10
C ALA A 23 -4.71 23.63 18.83
N ASP A 24 -3.67 22.95 19.31
CA ASP A 24 -2.50 23.55 19.96
C ASP A 24 -1.52 24.24 18.97
N GLY A 25 -1.84 24.26 17.68
CA GLY A 25 -1.03 24.88 16.64
C GLY A 25 0.06 23.98 16.04
N SER A 26 0.34 22.81 16.63
CA SER A 26 1.31 21.86 16.09
C SER A 26 0.74 21.12 14.87
N THR A 27 1.62 20.56 14.03
CA THR A 27 1.23 19.88 12.79
C THR A 27 1.40 18.37 12.94
N ILE A 28 0.40 17.60 12.51
CA ILE A 28 0.52 16.15 12.29
C ILE A 28 0.52 15.83 10.81
N THR A 29 1.13 14.72 10.45
CA THR A 29 1.10 14.17 9.10
C THR A 29 0.41 12.83 9.13
N VAL A 30 -0.63 12.68 8.31
CA VAL A 30 -1.29 11.40 8.06
C VAL A 30 -0.82 10.90 6.70
N THR A 31 -0.28 9.69 6.68
CA THR A 31 0.20 9.01 5.48
C THR A 31 -0.68 7.77 5.24
N LYS A 32 -1.15 7.60 4.00
CA LYS A 32 -1.73 6.36 3.52
C LYS A 32 -0.74 5.70 2.59
N ASP A 33 -0.49 4.42 2.87
CA ASP A 33 0.37 3.56 2.10
C ASP A 33 -0.43 2.32 1.65
N ILE A 34 -0.31 1.96 0.38
CA ILE A 34 -0.93 0.75 -0.17
C ILE A 34 0.21 -0.07 -0.73
N ARG A 35 0.31 -1.31 -0.25
CA ARG A 35 1.39 -2.22 -0.61
C ARG A 35 0.86 -3.63 -0.80
N TYR A 36 1.41 -4.33 -1.76
CA TYR A 36 1.35 -5.78 -1.84
C TYR A 36 2.24 -6.37 -0.75
N THR A 37 1.83 -7.50 -0.21
CA THR A 37 2.61 -8.23 0.78
C THR A 37 2.82 -9.64 0.28
N VAL A 38 4.08 -10.01 0.06
CA VAL A 38 4.47 -11.38 -0.28
C VAL A 38 4.97 -12.06 0.99
N LYS A 39 4.37 -13.21 1.33
CA LYS A 39 4.77 -14.04 2.47
C LYS A 39 5.21 -15.41 1.96
N ASP A 40 6.44 -15.77 2.29
CA ASP A 40 7.00 -17.09 2.03
C ASP A 40 7.67 -17.61 3.30
N GLY A 41 7.01 -18.55 3.98
CA GLY A 41 7.40 -19.01 5.31
C GLY A 41 7.48 -17.86 6.33
N SER A 42 8.68 -17.64 6.89
CA SER A 42 8.96 -16.54 7.84
C SER A 42 9.32 -15.22 7.15
N SER A 43 9.56 -15.22 5.84
CA SER A 43 9.90 -14.02 5.08
C SER A 43 8.63 -13.23 4.74
N THR A 44 8.66 -11.92 5.02
CA THR A 44 7.60 -10.99 4.60
C THR A 44 8.23 -9.80 3.89
N ILE A 45 7.80 -9.56 2.65
CA ILE A 45 8.24 -8.43 1.83
C ILE A 45 7.03 -7.58 1.46
N HIS A 46 7.23 -6.26 1.40
CA HIS A 46 6.24 -5.30 0.96
C HIS A 46 6.67 -4.65 -0.35
N MET A 47 5.74 -4.56 -1.30
CA MET A 47 5.95 -3.99 -2.64
C MET A 47 4.86 -2.99 -2.97
N TYR A 48 5.13 -2.01 -3.82
CA TYR A 48 4.23 -0.87 -4.04
C TYR A 48 3.51 -0.90 -5.39
N SER A 49 3.90 -1.80 -6.30
CA SER A 49 3.25 -1.98 -7.59
C SER A 49 3.02 -3.47 -7.89
N LEU A 50 2.06 -3.75 -8.78
CA LEU A 50 1.81 -5.12 -9.25
C LEU A 50 2.99 -5.63 -10.10
N ASP A 51 3.60 -4.76 -10.89
CA ASP A 51 4.77 -5.07 -11.72
C ASP A 51 5.95 -5.56 -10.86
N ASP A 52 6.23 -4.90 -9.73
CA ASP A 52 7.25 -5.34 -8.77
C ASP A 52 6.96 -6.76 -8.23
N VAL A 53 5.68 -7.05 -7.98
CA VAL A 53 5.25 -8.37 -7.50
C VAL A 53 5.42 -9.41 -8.60
N GLU A 54 4.99 -9.13 -9.82
CA GLU A 54 5.13 -10.04 -10.96
C GLU A 54 6.60 -10.32 -11.24
N HIS A 55 7.46 -9.30 -11.23
CA HIS A 55 8.89 -9.45 -11.43
C HIS A 55 9.54 -10.26 -10.30
N TYR A 56 9.19 -9.97 -9.04
CA TYR A 56 9.67 -10.75 -7.91
C TYR A 56 9.22 -12.21 -8.00
N CYS A 57 7.94 -12.46 -8.24
CA CYS A 57 7.41 -13.81 -8.37
C CYS A 57 8.07 -14.59 -9.50
N ALA A 58 8.25 -13.98 -10.67
CA ALA A 58 8.97 -14.59 -11.80
C ALA A 58 10.42 -14.93 -11.43
N ARG A 59 11.14 -14.02 -10.74
CA ARG A 59 12.52 -14.23 -10.30
C ARG A 59 12.67 -15.43 -9.35
N TYR A 60 11.68 -15.68 -8.49
CA TYR A 60 11.69 -16.77 -7.52
C TYR A 60 10.92 -18.02 -7.99
N GLY A 61 10.41 -18.02 -9.24
CA GLY A 61 9.69 -19.15 -9.83
C GLY A 61 8.29 -19.38 -9.25
N TYR A 62 7.69 -18.37 -8.61
CA TYR A 62 6.31 -18.43 -8.15
C TYR A 62 5.36 -18.23 -9.33
N ASN A 63 4.39 -19.14 -9.48
CA ASN A 63 3.37 -19.07 -10.53
C ASN A 63 2.01 -18.68 -9.94
N PRO A 64 1.24 -17.81 -10.61
CA PRO A 64 -0.12 -17.49 -10.18
C PRO A 64 -1.02 -18.73 -10.26
N ILE A 65 -1.87 -18.90 -9.26
CA ILE A 65 -2.90 -19.95 -9.23
C ILE A 65 -4.22 -19.29 -9.69
N PRO A 66 -5.00 -19.92 -10.59
CA PRO A 66 -6.30 -19.43 -11.05
C PRO A 66 -7.32 -19.23 -9.94
#